data_AF-A0AA96UEV7-F1
#
_entry.id   AF-A0AA96UEV7-F1
#
_cell.length_a   1.000
_cell.length_b   1.000
_cell.length_c   1.000
_cell.angle_alpha   90.00
_cell.angle_beta   90.00
_cell.angle_gamma   90.00
#
_symmetry.space_group_name_H-M   'P 1'
#
loop_
_entity.id
_entity.type
_entity.pdbx_description
1 polymer ?
#
loop_
_entity_poly.entity_id
_entity_poly.type
_entity_poly.pdbx_seq_one_letter_code
_entity_poly.pdbx_strand_id
1 'polypeptide(L)'
;MTRLSVAASLLALAVTALPAQGATAAAAAPVQVYGAWHCSDDACTWAKVRDPAAFDAANHWLVDRGDGRPSVNVVVLSFVNPLRLLNGTTDAGNAAGVPVGMNQQVVDYFTAHGVRVMLSIGGITYTGDWDTALAQNGTLLGQKAAQLASRLGVGIEIDYENSSSPNLTGLQAFVDAYRAAHPYDASGADPTARLTIDVAAGDRWLSGIDQYATAHWLTTANPVLDYANAMVPSKQPSASSAVANWQEHLDGKPTYNPAIPPLAPAKFTGSLYIAEGSQVRPECTNFASSVQQATGSWVRSAAPNGAGTTAGLLGFMFWAAEKPSTRGVTTAPPNSCEGGVGAGATAFDVPVPMPPLRQG
;
A
#
# COMPACT_ATOMS: atom_id res chain seq x y z
N MET A 1 -83.30 38.79 8.94
CA MET A 1 -82.14 38.57 8.05
C MET A 1 -80.89 38.54 8.91
N THR A 2 -80.53 37.35 9.37
CA THR A 2 -79.43 37.08 10.30
C THR A 2 -78.20 36.71 9.47
N ARG A 3 -77.10 37.46 9.60
CA ARG A 3 -75.79 37.06 9.07
C ARG A 3 -74.83 36.89 10.24
N LEU A 4 -74.48 35.64 10.53
CA LEU A 4 -73.33 35.28 11.37
C LEU A 4 -72.05 35.52 10.56
N SER A 5 -71.10 36.24 11.13
CA SER A 5 -69.72 36.32 10.64
C SER A 5 -68.84 35.48 11.56
N VAL A 6 -68.32 34.36 11.04
CA VAL A 6 -67.35 33.49 11.70
C VAL A 6 -65.96 34.08 11.46
N ALA A 7 -65.25 34.44 12.53
CA ALA A 7 -63.85 34.82 12.48
C ALA A 7 -62.98 33.55 12.57
N ALA A 8 -62.31 33.19 11.48
CA ALA A 8 -61.32 32.12 11.46
C ALA A 8 -59.99 32.66 12.01
N SER A 9 -59.52 32.10 13.13
CA SER A 9 -58.20 32.39 13.69
C SER A 9 -57.17 31.45 13.03
N LEU A 10 -56.28 32.01 12.21
CA LEU A 10 -55.12 31.31 11.66
C LEU A 10 -54.03 31.23 12.74
N LEU A 11 -53.84 30.05 13.32
CA LEU A 11 -52.72 29.74 14.19
C LEU A 11 -51.48 29.47 13.32
N ALA A 12 -50.57 30.44 13.23
CA ALA A 12 -49.29 30.25 12.56
C ALA A 12 -48.36 29.41 13.46
N LEU A 13 -48.11 28.16 13.10
CA LEU A 13 -47.02 27.38 13.69
C LEU A 13 -45.69 27.94 13.18
N ALA A 14 -44.94 28.59 14.07
CA ALA A 14 -43.54 28.92 13.85
C ALA A 14 -42.72 27.62 13.88
N VAL A 15 -42.41 27.07 12.70
CA VAL A 15 -41.40 26.02 12.55
C VAL A 15 -40.04 26.69 12.79
N THR A 16 -39.49 26.50 13.97
CA THR A 16 -38.10 26.87 14.27
C THR A 16 -37.19 25.91 13.52
N ALA A 17 -36.63 26.38 12.40
CA ALA A 17 -35.56 25.69 11.72
C ALA A 17 -34.36 25.63 12.66
N LEU A 18 -34.04 24.44 13.16
CA LEU A 18 -32.77 24.19 13.83
C LEU A 18 -31.65 24.49 12.82
N PRO A 19 -30.61 25.24 13.20
CA PRO A 19 -29.48 25.47 12.32
C PRO A 19 -28.87 24.10 11.99
N ALA A 20 -28.78 23.77 10.70
CA ALA A 20 -28.00 22.65 10.23
C ALA A 20 -26.59 22.82 10.79
N GLN A 21 -26.18 21.91 11.68
CA GLN A 21 -24.81 21.81 12.12
C GLN A 21 -23.98 21.52 10.87
N GLY A 22 -23.30 22.56 10.36
CA GLY A 22 -22.36 22.39 9.26
C GLY A 22 -21.39 21.30 9.68
N ALA A 23 -21.28 20.25 8.86
CA ALA A 23 -20.28 19.21 9.04
C ALA A 23 -18.92 19.91 9.16
N THR A 24 -18.34 19.89 10.35
CA THR A 24 -16.97 20.36 10.56
C THR A 24 -16.10 19.54 9.61
N ALA A 25 -15.41 20.20 8.69
CA ALA A 25 -14.46 19.53 7.81
C ALA A 25 -13.50 18.72 8.71
N ALA A 26 -13.49 17.40 8.51
CA ALA A 26 -12.56 16.54 9.24
C ALA A 26 -11.14 17.07 9.03
N ALA A 27 -10.39 17.24 10.11
CA ALA A 27 -9.00 17.68 10.02
C ALA A 27 -8.22 16.71 9.13
N ALA A 28 -7.40 17.23 8.22
CA ALA A 28 -6.59 16.42 7.32
C ALA A 28 -5.68 15.50 8.14
N ALA A 29 -5.81 14.18 7.95
CA ALA A 29 -4.94 13.19 8.56
C ALA A 29 -3.50 13.32 8.00
N PRO A 30 -2.47 13.11 8.82
CA PRO A 30 -1.10 13.07 8.34
C PRO A 30 -0.87 11.86 7.45
N VAL A 31 0.00 12.01 6.44
CA VAL A 31 0.53 10.87 5.69
C VAL A 31 1.48 10.09 6.59
N GLN A 32 1.27 8.78 6.73
CA GLN A 32 2.08 7.89 7.55
C GLN A 32 2.86 6.89 6.69
N VAL A 33 2.31 6.48 5.56
CA VAL A 33 2.95 5.60 4.58
C VAL A 33 3.17 6.39 3.29
N TYR A 34 4.43 6.56 2.91
CA TYR A 34 4.81 7.20 1.66
C TYR A 34 6.01 6.46 1.10
N GLY A 35 5.75 5.53 0.18
CA GLY A 35 6.73 4.52 -0.19
C GLY A 35 6.78 4.16 -1.66
N ALA A 36 7.76 3.35 -2.03
CA ALA A 36 7.93 2.88 -3.39
C ALA A 36 8.20 1.37 -3.44
N TRP A 37 7.61 0.68 -4.42
CA TRP A 37 8.07 -0.64 -4.82
C TRP A 37 9.34 -0.50 -5.66
N HIS A 38 10.35 -1.33 -5.40
CA HIS A 38 11.69 -1.19 -5.97
C HIS A 38 12.12 -2.46 -6.71
N CYS A 39 12.49 -2.30 -7.97
CA CYS A 39 12.70 -3.41 -8.90
C CYS A 39 14.18 -3.68 -9.26
N SER A 40 15.15 -3.03 -8.63
CA SER A 40 16.56 -3.10 -9.07
C SER A 40 16.74 -2.67 -10.55
N ASP A 41 17.92 -2.93 -11.12
CA ASP A 41 18.31 -2.60 -12.52
C ASP A 41 18.06 -3.75 -13.51
N ASP A 42 17.48 -4.85 -13.03
CA ASP A 42 17.36 -6.13 -13.74
C ASP A 42 15.91 -6.61 -13.85
N ALA A 43 14.95 -5.68 -13.98
CA ALA A 43 13.53 -5.97 -14.20
C ALA A 43 12.87 -6.74 -13.05
N CYS A 44 13.04 -6.24 -11.82
CA CYS A 44 12.51 -6.81 -10.57
C CYS A 44 13.06 -8.20 -10.23
N THR A 45 14.15 -8.66 -10.86
CA THR A 45 14.67 -10.02 -10.62
C THR A 45 15.61 -10.06 -9.41
N TRP A 46 16.33 -8.98 -9.13
CA TRP A 46 17.30 -8.89 -8.03
C TRP A 46 18.32 -10.03 -8.04
N ALA A 47 18.64 -10.55 -9.23
CA ALA A 47 19.42 -11.77 -9.40
C ALA A 47 20.93 -11.53 -9.19
N LYS A 48 21.33 -10.28 -8.96
CA LYS A 48 22.73 -9.88 -8.75
C LYS A 48 22.87 -8.98 -7.54
N VAL A 49 23.97 -9.15 -6.82
CA VAL A 49 24.42 -8.18 -5.81
C VAL A 49 24.75 -6.87 -6.52
N ARG A 50 24.24 -5.76 -5.99
CA ARG A 50 24.46 -4.42 -6.55
C ARG A 50 25.77 -3.85 -6.01
N ASP A 51 26.52 -3.18 -6.88
CA ASP A 51 27.63 -2.32 -6.44
C ASP A 51 27.03 -1.12 -5.66
N PRO A 52 27.51 -0.81 -4.44
CA PRO A 52 26.91 0.22 -3.61
C PRO A 52 26.92 1.61 -4.24
N ALA A 53 28.00 1.99 -4.94
CA ALA A 53 28.11 3.31 -5.54
C ALA A 53 27.18 3.44 -6.75
N ALA A 54 27.09 2.39 -7.58
CA ALA A 54 26.13 2.36 -8.68
C ALA A 54 24.67 2.32 -8.18
N PHE A 55 24.41 1.61 -7.08
CA PHE A 55 23.10 1.53 -6.46
C PHE A 55 22.66 2.91 -5.93
N ASP A 56 23.52 3.59 -5.17
CA ASP A 56 23.29 4.95 -4.70
C ASP A 56 23.08 5.91 -5.87
N ALA A 57 23.97 5.94 -6.86
CA ALA A 57 23.84 6.83 -8.02
C ALA A 57 22.51 6.65 -8.78
N ALA A 58 21.96 5.43 -8.83
CA ALA A 58 20.68 5.15 -9.49
C ALA A 58 19.45 5.47 -8.60
N ASN A 59 19.61 5.44 -7.28
CA ASN A 59 18.51 5.41 -6.32
C ASN A 59 18.58 6.50 -5.25
N HIS A 60 19.52 7.43 -5.34
CA HIS A 60 19.77 8.47 -4.35
C HIS A 60 18.50 9.27 -4.02
N TRP A 61 17.67 9.53 -5.04
CA TRP A 61 16.40 10.23 -4.90
C TRP A 61 15.47 9.62 -3.85
N LEU A 62 15.55 8.32 -3.55
CA LEU A 62 14.73 7.68 -2.51
C LEU A 62 15.15 8.13 -1.11
N VAL A 63 16.45 8.33 -0.89
CA VAL A 63 17.05 8.63 0.43
C VAL A 63 17.44 10.09 0.60
N ASP A 64 17.46 10.87 -0.48
CA ASP A 64 17.62 12.33 -0.46
C ASP A 64 16.71 12.97 -1.51
N ARG A 65 15.82 13.86 -1.06
CA ARG A 65 14.92 14.65 -1.90
C ARG A 65 15.52 15.99 -2.37
N GLY A 66 16.83 16.16 -2.19
CA GLY A 66 17.58 17.39 -2.50
C GLY A 66 17.79 18.32 -1.30
N ASP A 67 17.40 17.90 -0.09
CA ASP A 67 17.53 18.65 1.16
C ASP A 67 18.19 17.83 2.29
N GLY A 68 18.72 16.65 1.98
CA GLY A 68 19.31 15.72 2.94
C GLY A 68 18.30 14.82 3.66
N ARG A 69 17.02 14.80 3.25
CA ARG A 69 15.97 13.94 3.82
C ARG A 69 15.42 12.96 2.78
N PRO A 70 15.04 11.73 3.16
CA PRO A 70 14.45 10.77 2.21
C PRO A 70 13.18 11.25 1.54
N SER A 71 13.00 10.92 0.25
CA SER A 71 11.75 11.13 -0.47
C SER A 71 10.66 10.16 -0.04
N VAL A 72 11.02 9.01 0.53
CA VAL A 72 10.09 7.98 1.00
C VAL A 72 10.42 7.57 2.43
N ASN A 73 9.47 7.02 3.16
CA ASN A 73 9.68 6.46 4.49
C ASN A 73 9.61 4.93 4.55
N VAL A 74 9.24 4.29 3.43
CA VAL A 74 9.33 2.84 3.23
C VAL A 74 9.66 2.50 1.78
N VAL A 75 10.45 1.45 1.59
CA VAL A 75 10.65 0.78 0.30
C VAL A 75 10.25 -0.69 0.40
N VAL A 76 9.61 -1.19 -0.63
CA VAL A 76 9.24 -2.60 -0.76
C VAL A 76 10.02 -3.20 -1.92
N LEU A 77 10.93 -4.14 -1.64
CA LEU A 77 11.75 -4.75 -2.70
C LEU A 77 10.92 -5.83 -3.43
N SER A 78 10.81 -5.68 -4.74
CA SER A 78 9.97 -6.49 -5.63
C SER A 78 10.87 -7.29 -6.57
N PHE A 79 10.88 -8.63 -6.59
CA PHE A 79 10.05 -9.55 -5.80
C PHE A 79 10.79 -10.80 -5.33
N VAL A 80 10.31 -11.40 -4.23
CA VAL A 80 10.65 -12.76 -3.80
C VAL A 80 9.65 -13.75 -4.41
N ASN A 81 10.15 -14.82 -5.02
CA ASN A 81 9.29 -15.89 -5.54
C ASN A 81 8.84 -16.84 -4.40
N PRO A 82 7.53 -17.06 -4.20
CA PRO A 82 6.99 -17.85 -3.08
C PRO A 82 7.40 -19.32 -3.14
N LEU A 83 7.43 -19.95 -4.32
CA LEU A 83 7.78 -21.36 -4.47
C LEU A 83 9.28 -21.58 -4.25
N ARG A 84 10.12 -20.66 -4.72
CA ARG A 84 11.57 -20.70 -4.43
C ARG A 84 11.84 -20.50 -2.94
N LEU A 85 11.13 -19.59 -2.29
CA LEU A 85 11.21 -19.37 -0.83
C LEU A 85 10.80 -20.62 -0.05
N LEU A 86 9.69 -21.26 -0.42
CA LEU A 86 9.24 -22.51 0.20
C LEU A 86 10.32 -23.61 0.08
N ASN A 87 10.87 -23.78 -1.11
CA ASN A 87 11.84 -24.83 -1.42
C ASN A 87 13.26 -24.53 -0.92
N GLY A 88 13.55 -23.30 -0.50
CA GLY A 88 14.91 -22.88 -0.16
C GLY A 88 15.87 -22.94 -1.34
N THR A 89 15.40 -22.67 -2.55
CA THR A 89 16.17 -22.82 -3.79
C THR A 89 17.47 -22.01 -3.75
N THR A 90 18.60 -22.64 -4.07
CA THR A 90 19.90 -21.97 -4.22
C THR A 90 20.43 -22.19 -5.62
N ASP A 91 20.69 -21.09 -6.34
CA ASP A 91 21.25 -21.07 -7.69
C ASP A 91 22.04 -19.78 -7.93
N ALA A 92 22.39 -19.47 -9.18
CA ALA A 92 23.19 -18.29 -9.51
C ALA A 92 22.53 -16.95 -9.11
N GLY A 93 21.19 -16.91 -9.05
CA GLY A 93 20.45 -15.69 -8.71
C GLY A 93 19.80 -15.71 -7.32
N ASN A 94 19.80 -16.85 -6.63
CA ASN A 94 19.08 -17.02 -5.36
C ASN A 94 19.92 -17.75 -4.31
N ALA A 95 19.77 -17.33 -3.06
CA ALA A 95 20.28 -18.05 -1.90
C ALA A 95 19.12 -18.35 -0.94
N ALA A 96 18.90 -19.64 -0.63
CA ALA A 96 17.80 -20.09 0.23
C ALA A 96 16.41 -19.54 -0.17
N GLY A 97 16.16 -19.46 -1.48
CA GLY A 97 14.90 -19.01 -2.07
C GLY A 97 14.75 -17.49 -2.23
N VAL A 98 15.77 -16.71 -1.86
CA VAL A 98 15.76 -15.25 -1.90
C VAL A 98 16.72 -14.73 -2.97
N PRO A 99 16.31 -13.77 -3.81
CA PRO A 99 17.23 -13.15 -4.77
C PRO A 99 18.47 -12.58 -4.09
N VAL A 100 19.66 -12.88 -4.61
CA VAL A 100 20.94 -12.50 -3.95
C VAL A 100 21.16 -10.99 -3.87
N GLY A 101 20.48 -10.20 -4.71
CA GLY A 101 20.46 -8.73 -4.63
C GLY A 101 19.65 -8.19 -3.46
N MET A 102 18.67 -8.93 -2.94
CA MET A 102 17.90 -8.57 -1.74
C MET A 102 18.66 -9.00 -0.47
N ASN A 103 19.73 -8.27 -0.17
CA ASN A 103 20.66 -8.61 0.91
C ASN A 103 20.77 -7.50 1.96
N GLN A 104 21.51 -7.79 3.04
CA GLN A 104 21.66 -6.87 4.17
C GLN A 104 22.25 -5.51 3.76
N GLN A 105 23.15 -5.45 2.77
CA GLN A 105 23.74 -4.19 2.33
C GLN A 105 22.71 -3.23 1.74
N VAL A 106 21.73 -3.74 0.98
CA VAL A 106 20.61 -2.93 0.48
C VAL A 106 19.69 -2.50 1.61
N VAL A 107 19.43 -3.39 2.57
CA VAL A 107 18.62 -3.04 3.75
C VAL A 107 19.29 -1.95 4.60
N ASP A 108 20.59 -2.10 4.87
CA ASP A 108 21.40 -1.16 5.63
C ASP A 108 21.46 0.20 4.94
N TYR A 109 21.55 0.23 3.61
CA TYR A 109 21.50 1.47 2.83
C TYR A 109 20.24 2.28 3.13
N PHE A 110 19.05 1.67 3.05
CA PHE A 110 17.80 2.38 3.31
C PHE A 110 17.61 2.71 4.80
N THR A 111 17.89 1.75 5.69
CA THR A 111 17.67 1.93 7.13
C THR A 111 18.63 2.95 7.74
N ALA A 112 19.86 3.09 7.23
CA ALA A 112 20.79 4.16 7.62
C ALA A 112 20.22 5.57 7.35
N HIS A 113 19.28 5.70 6.42
CA HIS A 113 18.59 6.94 6.10
C HIS A 113 17.21 7.04 6.78
N GLY A 114 16.86 6.11 7.67
CA GLY A 114 15.56 6.09 8.35
C GLY A 114 14.40 5.59 7.49
N VAL A 115 14.68 5.00 6.32
CA VAL A 115 13.68 4.38 5.45
C VAL A 115 13.45 2.93 5.87
N ARG A 116 12.19 2.56 6.14
CA ARG A 116 11.82 1.17 6.44
C ARG A 116 11.96 0.30 5.18
N VAL A 117 12.30 -0.98 5.35
CA VAL A 117 12.42 -1.92 4.24
C VAL A 117 11.46 -3.07 4.44
N MET A 118 10.81 -3.47 3.36
CA MET A 118 10.00 -4.68 3.26
C MET A 118 10.37 -5.46 2.01
N LEU A 119 10.04 -6.76 1.98
CA LEU A 119 10.13 -7.56 0.76
C LEU A 119 8.72 -7.97 0.32
N SER A 120 8.40 -7.77 -0.95
CA SER A 120 7.16 -8.27 -1.53
C SER A 120 7.37 -9.69 -2.07
N ILE A 121 6.53 -10.61 -1.60
CA ILE A 121 6.48 -11.98 -2.10
C ILE A 121 5.40 -12.04 -3.18
N GLY A 122 5.81 -12.24 -4.43
CA GLY A 122 4.90 -12.46 -5.55
C GLY A 122 4.84 -11.34 -6.58
N GLY A 123 3.63 -10.84 -6.85
CA GLY A 123 3.27 -10.12 -8.06
C GLY A 123 2.71 -11.05 -9.14
N ILE A 124 2.03 -10.48 -10.14
CA ILE A 124 1.31 -11.19 -11.21
C ILE A 124 2.17 -12.26 -11.92
N THR A 125 3.49 -12.05 -11.96
CA THR A 125 4.45 -13.00 -12.56
C THR A 125 4.49 -14.34 -11.83
N TYR A 126 4.20 -14.34 -10.53
CA TYR A 126 4.34 -15.51 -9.65
C TYR A 126 3.00 -16.00 -9.07
N THR A 127 1.86 -15.60 -9.64
CA THR A 127 0.53 -16.08 -9.19
C THR A 127 0.47 -17.61 -9.13
N GLY A 128 0.97 -18.30 -10.16
CA GLY A 128 1.01 -19.78 -10.18
C GLY A 128 1.99 -20.40 -9.17
N ASP A 129 3.09 -19.71 -8.86
CA ASP A 129 4.04 -20.16 -7.84
C ASP A 129 3.46 -19.99 -6.43
N TRP A 130 2.69 -18.92 -6.19
CA TRP A 130 1.90 -18.78 -4.97
C TRP A 130 0.90 -19.92 -4.83
N ASP A 131 0.09 -20.20 -5.86
CA ASP A 131 -0.88 -21.30 -5.85
C ASP A 131 -0.20 -22.63 -5.49
N THR A 132 0.94 -22.90 -6.13
CA THR A 132 1.73 -24.11 -5.89
C THR A 132 2.27 -24.16 -4.47
N ALA A 133 2.88 -23.07 -3.98
CA ALA A 133 3.47 -23.03 -2.65
C ALA A 133 2.41 -23.15 -1.54
N LEU A 134 1.28 -22.48 -1.68
CA LEU A 134 0.16 -22.56 -0.72
C LEU A 134 -0.48 -23.95 -0.70
N ALA A 135 -0.63 -24.58 -1.87
CA ALA A 135 -1.15 -25.95 -1.96
C ALA A 135 -0.18 -26.98 -1.40
N GLN A 136 1.13 -26.76 -1.54
CA GLN A 136 2.14 -27.64 -0.97
C GLN A 136 2.20 -27.50 0.55
N ASN A 137 2.42 -26.28 1.07
CA ASN A 137 2.53 -26.03 2.50
C ASN A 137 2.50 -24.53 2.85
N GLY A 138 1.31 -23.93 2.94
CA GLY A 138 1.13 -22.54 3.37
C GLY A 138 1.77 -22.22 4.72
N THR A 139 1.66 -23.11 5.71
CA THR A 139 2.29 -22.94 7.04
C THR A 139 3.82 -22.83 6.93
N LEU A 140 4.48 -23.72 6.20
CA LEU A 140 5.93 -23.68 6.02
C LEU A 140 6.35 -22.43 5.24
N LEU A 141 5.59 -22.02 4.22
CA LEU A 141 5.88 -20.77 3.50
C LEU A 141 5.85 -19.56 4.46
N GLY A 142 4.86 -19.49 5.36
CA GLY A 142 4.76 -18.43 6.38
C GLY A 142 5.95 -18.45 7.35
N GLN A 143 6.38 -19.63 7.79
CA GLN A 143 7.59 -19.78 8.60
C GLN A 143 8.85 -19.32 7.88
N LYS A 144 8.99 -19.62 6.58
CA LYS A 144 10.13 -19.19 5.75
C LYS A 144 10.14 -17.68 5.54
N ALA A 145 8.97 -17.08 5.31
CA ALA A 145 8.83 -15.63 5.23
C ALA A 145 9.18 -14.95 6.56
N ALA A 146 8.72 -15.48 7.70
CA ALA A 146 9.08 -14.95 9.01
C ALA A 146 10.59 -15.08 9.32
N GLN A 147 11.19 -16.21 8.93
CA GLN A 147 12.64 -16.41 9.06
C GLN A 147 13.43 -15.41 8.19
N LEU A 148 12.94 -15.14 6.97
CA LEU A 148 13.51 -14.13 6.08
C LEU A 148 13.42 -12.74 6.70
N ALA A 149 12.24 -12.36 7.19
CA ALA A 149 12.02 -11.10 7.90
C ALA A 149 13.00 -10.91 9.06
N SER A 150 13.16 -11.94 9.92
CA SER A 150 14.13 -11.91 11.02
C SER A 150 15.57 -11.81 10.56
N ARG A 151 15.93 -12.51 9.49
CA ARG A 151 17.32 -12.53 8.99
C ARG A 151 17.78 -11.17 8.50
N LEU A 152 16.87 -10.41 7.87
CA LEU A 152 17.18 -9.11 7.27
C LEU A 152 16.73 -7.91 8.11
N GLY A 153 15.88 -8.13 9.12
CA GLY A 153 15.29 -7.04 9.91
C GLY A 153 14.26 -6.22 9.13
N VAL A 154 13.44 -6.88 8.32
CA VAL A 154 12.51 -6.24 7.36
C VAL A 154 11.07 -6.74 7.54
N GLY A 155 10.10 -5.97 7.05
CA GLY A 155 8.71 -6.44 6.93
C GLY A 155 8.48 -7.29 5.67
N ILE A 156 7.29 -7.87 5.56
CA ILE A 156 6.85 -8.64 4.39
C ILE A 156 5.56 -8.07 3.83
N GLU A 157 5.47 -8.04 2.51
CA GLU A 157 4.23 -7.81 1.78
C GLU A 157 3.80 -9.10 1.07
N ILE A 158 2.51 -9.42 1.19
CA ILE A 158 1.85 -10.46 0.41
C ILE A 158 1.37 -9.84 -0.89
N ASP A 159 1.97 -10.24 -2.01
CA ASP A 159 1.52 -9.82 -3.35
C ASP A 159 1.08 -11.07 -4.12
N TYR A 160 -0.14 -11.53 -3.81
CA TYR A 160 -0.72 -12.75 -4.39
C TYR A 160 -1.88 -12.38 -5.31
N GLU A 161 -1.63 -12.35 -6.61
CA GLU A 161 -2.60 -11.83 -7.58
C GLU A 161 -3.48 -12.93 -8.24
N ASN A 162 -3.98 -13.92 -7.49
CA ASN A 162 -4.95 -14.88 -8.04
C ASN A 162 -6.38 -14.34 -7.94
N SER A 163 -6.87 -13.78 -9.04
CA SER A 163 -8.22 -13.19 -9.10
C SER A 163 -9.36 -14.19 -9.31
N SER A 164 -9.07 -15.44 -9.67
CA SER A 164 -10.11 -16.39 -10.10
C SER A 164 -10.50 -17.37 -9.00
N SER A 165 -9.51 -17.97 -8.34
CA SER A 165 -9.74 -18.98 -7.31
C SER A 165 -8.58 -18.99 -6.30
N PRO A 166 -8.41 -17.91 -5.52
CA PRO A 166 -7.30 -17.80 -4.57
C PRO A 166 -7.37 -18.90 -3.51
N ASN A 167 -6.23 -19.47 -3.15
CA ASN A 167 -6.14 -20.47 -2.08
C ASN A 167 -6.15 -19.78 -0.70
N LEU A 168 -7.32 -19.31 -0.27
CA LEU A 168 -7.50 -18.56 0.97
C LEU A 168 -7.18 -19.39 2.23
N THR A 169 -7.40 -20.71 2.18
CA THR A 169 -7.04 -21.59 3.31
C THR A 169 -5.52 -21.68 3.47
N GLY A 170 -4.79 -21.89 2.38
CA GLY A 170 -3.33 -21.88 2.41
C GLY A 170 -2.77 -20.52 2.80
N LEU A 171 -3.38 -19.43 2.32
CA LEU A 171 -2.97 -18.07 2.64
C LEU A 171 -3.22 -17.73 4.12
N GLN A 172 -4.34 -18.14 4.70
CA GLN A 172 -4.57 -18.04 6.15
C GLN A 172 -3.51 -18.80 6.93
N ALA A 173 -3.17 -20.02 6.51
CA ALA A 173 -2.11 -20.80 7.17
C ALA A 173 -0.72 -20.13 7.07
N PHE A 174 -0.43 -19.43 5.96
CA PHE A 174 0.75 -18.58 5.83
C PHE A 174 0.73 -17.43 6.84
N VAL A 175 -0.38 -16.69 6.93
CA VAL A 175 -0.54 -15.54 7.83
C VAL A 175 -0.42 -15.98 9.29
N ASP A 176 -1.07 -17.07 9.68
CA ASP A 176 -1.00 -17.62 11.05
C ASP A 176 0.43 -17.99 11.42
N ALA A 177 1.14 -18.67 10.52
CA ALA A 177 2.52 -19.06 10.74
C ALA A 177 3.47 -17.87 10.84
N TYR A 178 3.25 -16.82 10.02
CA TYR A 178 4.02 -15.58 10.13
C TYR A 178 3.77 -14.89 11.47
N ARG A 179 2.50 -14.75 11.86
CA ARG A 179 2.11 -14.10 13.12
C ARG A 179 2.50 -14.88 14.37
N ALA A 180 2.64 -16.20 14.28
CA ALA A 180 3.17 -17.01 15.36
C ALA A 180 4.65 -16.69 15.67
N ALA A 181 5.44 -16.31 14.66
CA ALA A 181 6.82 -15.87 14.84
C ALA A 181 6.90 -14.37 15.17
N HIS A 182 6.11 -13.55 14.48
CA HIS A 182 6.09 -12.08 14.58
C HIS A 182 4.67 -11.57 14.88
N PRO A 183 4.27 -11.53 16.16
CA PRO A 183 2.97 -11.00 16.57
C PRO A 183 2.73 -9.57 16.05
N TYR A 184 1.47 -9.18 15.94
CA TYR A 184 1.11 -7.82 15.53
C TYR A 184 1.71 -6.77 16.48
N ASP A 185 2.46 -5.80 15.95
CA ASP A 185 3.06 -4.70 16.71
C ASP A 185 2.47 -3.34 16.27
N ALA A 186 1.50 -2.85 17.03
CA ALA A 186 0.86 -1.55 16.78
C ALA A 186 1.83 -0.36 16.92
N SER A 187 2.93 -0.51 17.68
CA SER A 187 3.93 0.55 17.82
C SER A 187 4.79 0.71 16.56
N GLY A 188 4.87 -0.34 15.73
CA GLY A 188 5.77 -0.40 14.58
C GLY A 188 7.24 -0.34 14.95
N ALA A 189 7.61 -0.60 16.21
CA ALA A 189 8.99 -0.61 16.66
C ALA A 189 9.73 -1.81 16.06
N ASP A 190 9.08 -2.97 15.99
CA ASP A 190 9.63 -4.17 15.35
C ASP A 190 9.36 -4.14 13.83
N PRO A 191 10.39 -3.96 12.97
CA PRO A 191 10.20 -3.99 11.53
C PRO A 191 9.73 -5.37 11.03
N THR A 192 10.08 -6.46 11.72
CA THR A 192 9.71 -7.83 11.32
C THR A 192 8.24 -8.14 11.54
N ALA A 193 7.59 -7.40 12.45
CA ALA A 193 6.16 -7.47 12.68
C ALA A 193 5.33 -6.77 11.58
N ARG A 194 5.93 -5.98 10.69
CA ARG A 194 5.19 -5.33 9.59
C ARG A 194 4.80 -6.38 8.54
N LEU A 195 3.51 -6.66 8.42
CA LEU A 195 2.94 -7.54 7.39
C LEU A 195 1.80 -6.83 6.67
N THR A 196 1.96 -6.65 5.36
CA THR A 196 0.98 -5.97 4.49
C THR A 196 0.51 -6.90 3.38
N ILE A 197 -0.51 -6.46 2.66
CA ILE A 197 -1.01 -7.14 1.46
C ILE A 197 -1.20 -6.13 0.34
N ASP A 198 -0.83 -6.51 -0.88
CA ASP A 198 -1.20 -5.77 -2.08
C ASP A 198 -2.55 -6.31 -2.57
N VAL A 199 -3.51 -5.41 -2.75
CA VAL A 199 -4.88 -5.71 -3.22
C VAL A 199 -5.14 -4.99 -4.51
N ALA A 200 -6.19 -5.34 -5.25
CA ALA A 200 -6.45 -4.72 -6.54
C ALA A 200 -6.62 -3.19 -6.42
N ALA A 201 -6.44 -2.46 -7.52
CA ALA A 201 -6.64 -1.01 -7.56
C ALA A 201 -8.01 -0.59 -6.98
N GLY A 202 -9.03 -1.41 -7.24
CA GLY A 202 -10.35 -1.42 -6.61
C GLY A 202 -10.93 -2.84 -6.59
N ASP A 203 -11.99 -3.07 -5.83
CA ASP A 203 -12.63 -4.37 -5.50
C ASP A 203 -13.24 -5.17 -6.69
N ARG A 204 -12.88 -4.84 -7.93
CA ARG A 204 -13.34 -5.52 -9.17
C ARG A 204 -12.43 -6.66 -9.59
N TRP A 205 -11.20 -6.67 -9.13
CA TRP A 205 -10.18 -7.69 -9.33
C TRP A 205 -9.72 -8.18 -7.96
N LEU A 206 -9.16 -9.39 -7.88
CA LEU A 206 -8.74 -10.00 -6.59
C LEU A 206 -9.86 -10.09 -5.55
N SER A 207 -11.13 -10.09 -5.98
CA SER A 207 -12.29 -9.97 -5.10
C SER A 207 -12.35 -11.03 -4.01
N GLY A 208 -11.92 -12.27 -4.29
CA GLY A 208 -11.84 -13.33 -3.26
C GLY A 208 -10.83 -13.01 -2.15
N ILE A 209 -9.73 -12.35 -2.49
CA ILE A 209 -8.72 -11.88 -1.52
C ILE A 209 -9.25 -10.66 -0.78
N ASP A 210 -9.85 -9.70 -1.47
CA ASP A 210 -10.45 -8.50 -0.84
C ASP A 210 -11.55 -8.88 0.17
N GLN A 211 -12.42 -9.83 -0.20
CA GLN A 211 -13.45 -10.39 0.69
C GLN A 211 -12.82 -10.91 1.99
N TYR A 212 -11.76 -11.71 1.86
CA TYR A 212 -11.16 -12.39 3.01
C TYR A 212 -10.31 -11.45 3.86
N ALA A 213 -9.43 -10.67 3.23
CA ALA A 213 -8.52 -9.76 3.90
C ALA A 213 -9.29 -8.68 4.68
N THR A 214 -10.32 -8.09 4.08
CA THR A 214 -11.10 -7.05 4.76
C THR A 214 -11.98 -7.61 5.88
N ALA A 215 -12.51 -8.83 5.72
CA ALA A 215 -13.31 -9.48 6.77
C ALA A 215 -12.49 -9.99 7.96
N HIS A 216 -11.24 -10.43 7.74
CA HIS A 216 -10.49 -11.20 8.73
C HIS A 216 -9.17 -10.57 9.16
N TRP A 217 -8.49 -9.84 8.28
CA TRP A 217 -7.11 -9.44 8.51
C TRP A 217 -6.92 -7.94 8.74
N LEU A 218 -7.70 -7.12 8.05
CA LEU A 218 -7.57 -5.66 8.06
C LEU A 218 -8.59 -4.99 9.00
N THR A 219 -9.12 -5.73 9.98
CA THR A 219 -10.06 -5.17 10.97
C THR A 219 -9.34 -4.19 11.90
N THR A 220 -10.06 -3.20 12.43
CA THR A 220 -9.49 -2.23 13.38
C THR A 220 -9.47 -2.76 14.82
N ALA A 221 -10.33 -3.72 15.15
CA ALA A 221 -10.44 -4.28 16.50
C ALA A 221 -9.34 -5.31 16.79
N ASN A 222 -9.05 -6.19 15.83
CA ASN A 222 -8.03 -7.24 15.95
C ASN A 222 -7.28 -7.35 14.61
N PRO A 223 -6.43 -6.37 14.27
CA PRO A 223 -5.69 -6.41 13.02
C PRO A 223 -4.69 -7.56 13.00
N VAL A 224 -4.74 -8.33 11.92
CA VAL A 224 -3.73 -9.35 11.57
C VAL A 224 -2.77 -8.80 10.52
N LEU A 225 -3.21 -7.87 9.67
CA LEU A 225 -2.37 -7.14 8.74
C LEU A 225 -2.33 -5.66 9.12
N ASP A 226 -1.21 -5.03 8.82
CA ASP A 226 -0.95 -3.64 9.14
C ASP A 226 -1.78 -2.70 8.27
N TYR A 227 -1.72 -2.89 6.97
CA TYR A 227 -2.51 -2.20 5.96
C TYR A 227 -2.48 -2.96 4.63
N ALA A 228 -3.41 -2.61 3.76
CA ALA A 228 -3.38 -2.98 2.36
C ALA A 228 -2.87 -1.83 1.49
N ASN A 229 -2.14 -2.17 0.44
CA ASN A 229 -1.80 -1.26 -0.65
C ASN A 229 -2.76 -1.50 -1.81
N ALA A 230 -3.33 -0.44 -2.38
CA ALA A 230 -4.03 -0.58 -3.66
C ALA A 230 -2.98 -0.74 -4.76
N MET A 231 -3.00 -1.81 -5.54
CA MET A 231 -2.19 -1.93 -6.74
C MET A 231 -2.44 -0.75 -7.69
N VAL A 232 -1.46 -0.41 -8.51
CA VAL A 232 -1.71 0.46 -9.65
C VAL A 232 -2.61 -0.27 -10.68
N PRO A 233 -3.61 0.39 -11.29
CA PRO A 233 -4.35 -0.21 -12.40
C PRO A 233 -3.43 -0.37 -13.62
N SER A 234 -3.89 -0.97 -14.71
CA SER A 234 -3.03 -1.28 -15.88
C SER A 234 -2.33 -0.07 -16.54
N LYS A 235 -2.75 1.16 -16.21
CA LYS A 235 -2.13 2.43 -16.60
C LYS A 235 -2.36 3.48 -15.53
N GLN A 236 -1.53 4.52 -15.50
CA GLN A 236 -1.74 5.68 -14.63
C GLN A 236 -3.18 6.22 -14.74
N PRO A 237 -3.98 6.18 -13.66
CA PRO A 237 -5.34 6.69 -13.68
C PRO A 237 -5.35 8.23 -13.69
N SER A 238 -6.47 8.82 -14.08
CA SER A 238 -6.74 10.23 -13.73
C SER A 238 -7.01 10.35 -12.22
N ALA A 239 -7.00 11.57 -11.68
CA ALA A 239 -7.32 11.80 -10.27
C ALA A 239 -8.71 11.29 -9.87
N SER A 240 -9.74 11.50 -10.70
CA SER A 240 -11.09 11.00 -10.42
C SER A 240 -11.18 9.48 -10.50
N SER A 241 -10.47 8.85 -11.45
CA SER A 241 -10.43 7.39 -11.55
C SER A 241 -9.65 6.75 -10.40
N ALA A 242 -8.57 7.39 -9.94
CA ALA A 242 -7.82 6.94 -8.76
C ALA A 242 -8.71 6.95 -7.52
N VAL A 243 -9.36 8.09 -7.24
CA VAL A 243 -10.32 8.23 -6.13
C VAL A 243 -11.45 7.22 -6.24
N ALA A 244 -12.03 7.03 -7.43
CA ALA A 244 -13.11 6.07 -7.62
C ALA A 244 -12.66 4.64 -7.30
N ASN A 245 -11.46 4.22 -7.74
CA ASN A 245 -10.92 2.90 -7.45
C ASN A 245 -10.69 2.71 -5.93
N TRP A 246 -10.07 3.69 -5.26
CA TRP A 246 -9.79 3.63 -3.83
C TRP A 246 -11.06 3.71 -2.97
N GLN A 247 -12.06 4.46 -3.41
CA GLN A 247 -13.35 4.56 -2.73
C GLN A 247 -14.10 3.21 -2.74
N GLU A 248 -13.90 2.36 -3.76
CA GLU A 248 -14.50 1.01 -3.76
C GLU A 248 -14.09 0.23 -2.51
N HIS A 249 -12.81 0.25 -2.14
CA HIS A 249 -12.32 -0.41 -0.93
C HIS A 249 -12.97 0.13 0.35
N LEU A 250 -13.13 1.46 0.43
CA LEU A 250 -13.73 2.10 1.60
C LEU A 250 -15.23 1.79 1.71
N ASP A 251 -15.93 1.65 0.59
CA ASP A 251 -17.36 1.34 0.55
C ASP A 251 -17.63 -0.17 0.66
N GLY A 252 -16.65 -0.98 0.27
CA GLY A 252 -16.82 -2.40 -0.01
C GLY A 252 -17.77 -2.66 -1.20
N LYS A 253 -18.15 -3.92 -1.36
CA LYS A 253 -19.12 -4.36 -2.37
C LYS A 253 -20.17 -5.29 -1.76
N PRO A 254 -21.25 -4.73 -1.18
CA PRO A 254 -22.31 -5.52 -0.53
C PRO A 254 -23.13 -6.39 -1.49
N THR A 255 -23.04 -6.14 -2.80
CA THR A 255 -23.75 -6.91 -3.83
C THR A 255 -22.99 -8.16 -4.29
N TYR A 256 -21.73 -8.35 -3.85
CA TYR A 256 -20.97 -9.55 -4.15
C TYR A 256 -21.42 -10.70 -3.24
N ASN A 257 -21.14 -11.94 -3.65
CA ASN A 257 -21.44 -13.13 -2.86
C ASN A 257 -20.20 -14.03 -2.72
N PRO A 258 -19.53 -14.05 -1.55
CA PRO A 258 -19.84 -13.24 -0.36
C PRO A 258 -19.59 -11.74 -0.58
N ALA A 259 -20.16 -10.88 0.28
CA ALA A 259 -19.91 -9.44 0.19
C ALA A 259 -18.45 -9.11 0.52
N ILE A 260 -17.90 -8.08 -0.13
CA ILE A 260 -16.66 -7.43 0.33
C ILE A 260 -17.08 -6.39 1.37
N PRO A 261 -16.67 -6.52 2.66
CA PRO A 261 -16.97 -5.49 3.66
C PRO A 261 -16.20 -4.19 3.39
N PRO A 262 -16.64 -3.06 3.94
CA PRO A 262 -15.86 -1.81 3.94
C PRO A 262 -14.48 -1.96 4.60
N LEU A 263 -13.46 -1.32 4.03
CA LEU A 263 -12.13 -1.17 4.62
C LEU A 263 -12.00 0.17 5.35
N ALA A 264 -11.38 0.17 6.53
CA ALA A 264 -11.11 1.40 7.26
C ALA A 264 -10.05 2.25 6.53
N PRO A 265 -10.23 3.58 6.38
CA PRO A 265 -9.21 4.45 5.79
C PRO A 265 -7.82 4.28 6.43
N ALA A 266 -7.76 4.10 7.75
CA ALA A 266 -6.53 3.85 8.50
C ALA A 266 -5.82 2.50 8.21
N LYS A 267 -6.35 1.67 7.30
CA LYS A 267 -5.79 0.36 6.93
C LYS A 267 -5.45 0.28 5.44
N PHE A 268 -5.35 1.43 4.76
CA PHE A 268 -5.25 1.46 3.30
C PHE A 268 -4.34 2.58 2.79
N THR A 269 -3.61 2.32 1.71
CA THR A 269 -2.89 3.33 0.92
C THR A 269 -3.40 3.32 -0.52
N GLY A 270 -3.28 4.47 -1.19
CA GLY A 270 -3.53 4.56 -2.64
C GLY A 270 -2.22 4.53 -3.42
N SER A 271 -2.20 3.93 -4.61
CA SER A 271 -0.97 3.84 -5.40
C SER A 271 -1.04 4.44 -6.79
N LEU A 272 0.11 4.91 -7.25
CA LEU A 272 0.29 5.59 -8.53
C LEU A 272 1.59 5.16 -9.21
N TYR A 273 1.65 5.26 -10.53
CA TYR A 273 2.89 5.08 -11.28
C TYR A 273 3.80 6.30 -11.14
N ILE A 274 5.11 6.06 -11.01
CA ILE A 274 6.16 7.07 -11.17
C ILE A 274 6.86 6.96 -12.52
N ALA A 275 6.88 5.75 -13.10
CA ALA A 275 7.36 5.50 -14.45
C ALA A 275 6.56 4.33 -15.05
N GLU A 276 6.11 4.47 -16.31
CA GLU A 276 5.29 3.46 -16.96
C GLU A 276 5.52 3.47 -18.48
N GLY A 277 5.85 2.31 -19.06
CA GLY A 277 6.14 2.20 -20.49
C GLY A 277 7.24 3.18 -20.89
N SER A 278 6.99 4.04 -21.87
CA SER A 278 7.95 5.07 -22.30
C SER A 278 7.78 6.42 -21.59
N GLN A 279 6.97 6.51 -20.54
CA GLN A 279 6.60 7.76 -19.90
C GLN A 279 7.11 7.83 -18.45
N VAL A 280 7.93 8.84 -18.17
CA VAL A 280 8.19 9.29 -16.79
C VAL A 280 6.99 10.13 -16.36
N ARG A 281 6.38 9.76 -15.25
CA ARG A 281 5.11 10.36 -14.82
C ARG A 281 5.35 11.65 -14.01
N PRO A 282 4.39 12.59 -13.98
CA PRO A 282 4.49 13.76 -13.10
C PRO A 282 4.67 13.40 -11.62
N GLU A 283 4.16 12.26 -11.19
CA GLU A 283 4.40 11.68 -9.86
C GLU A 283 5.90 11.56 -9.56
N CYS A 284 6.73 11.33 -10.58
CA CYS A 284 8.18 11.32 -10.46
C CYS A 284 8.79 12.72 -10.61
N THR A 285 8.42 13.50 -11.63
CA THR A 285 9.21 14.69 -12.02
C THR A 285 8.56 16.05 -11.74
N ASN A 286 7.26 16.11 -11.49
CA ASN A 286 6.53 17.37 -11.27
C ASN A 286 5.30 17.18 -10.38
N PHE A 287 5.52 17.34 -9.07
CA PHE A 287 4.46 17.21 -8.07
C PHE A 287 3.25 18.09 -8.37
N ALA A 288 3.45 19.34 -8.77
CA ALA A 288 2.36 20.30 -8.98
C ALA A 288 1.36 19.88 -10.08
N SER A 289 1.79 19.03 -11.03
CA SER A 289 0.93 18.49 -12.09
C SER A 289 0.57 17.01 -11.91
N SER A 290 0.84 16.44 -10.74
CA SER A 290 0.67 15.01 -10.47
C SER A 290 -0.71 14.64 -9.92
N VAL A 291 -1.09 13.37 -10.10
CA VAL A 291 -2.28 12.80 -9.48
C VAL A 291 -2.15 12.75 -7.97
N GLN A 292 -0.94 12.53 -7.42
CA GLN A 292 -0.73 12.57 -5.97
C GLN A 292 -1.08 13.96 -5.39
N GLN A 293 -0.72 15.06 -6.07
CA GLN A 293 -1.11 16.41 -5.64
C GLN A 293 -2.62 16.59 -5.76
N ALA A 294 -3.21 16.21 -6.89
CA ALA A 294 -4.63 16.41 -7.16
C ALA A 294 -5.55 15.62 -6.21
N THR A 295 -5.06 14.48 -5.69
CA THR A 295 -5.81 13.60 -4.79
C THR A 295 -5.41 13.73 -3.32
N GLY A 296 -4.34 14.47 -3.01
CA GLY A 296 -3.78 14.53 -1.66
C GLY A 296 -4.70 15.12 -0.59
N SER A 297 -5.67 15.97 -0.95
CA SER A 297 -6.72 16.41 -0.01
C SER A 297 -7.70 15.27 0.30
N TRP A 298 -8.13 14.52 -0.71
CA TRP A 298 -9.03 13.38 -0.54
C TRP A 298 -8.34 12.25 0.25
N VAL A 299 -7.09 11.90 -0.11
CA VAL A 299 -6.31 10.88 0.61
C VAL A 299 -6.21 11.21 2.10
N ARG A 300 -6.08 12.49 2.48
CA ARG A 300 -6.00 12.89 3.89
C ARG A 300 -7.35 13.12 4.58
N SER A 301 -8.47 13.01 3.88
CA SER A 301 -9.81 13.33 4.44
C SER A 301 -10.92 12.33 4.11
N ALA A 302 -10.62 11.26 3.37
CA ALA A 302 -11.59 10.23 3.00
C ALA A 302 -12.30 9.67 4.24
N ALA A 303 -13.63 9.78 4.29
CA ALA A 303 -14.40 9.38 5.45
C ALA A 303 -14.49 7.85 5.55
N PRO A 304 -14.52 7.28 6.77
CA PRO A 304 -14.91 5.89 6.98
C PRO A 304 -16.33 5.64 6.46
N ASN A 305 -16.57 4.47 5.87
CA ASN A 305 -17.90 4.04 5.46
C ASN A 305 -18.24 2.63 5.98
N GLY A 306 -18.42 2.51 7.31
CA GLY A 306 -18.79 1.25 7.95
C GLY A 306 -17.64 0.48 8.60
N ALA A 307 -16.38 0.88 8.38
CA ALA A 307 -15.20 0.36 9.08
C ALA A 307 -14.27 1.48 9.55
N GLY A 308 -13.83 1.42 10.80
CA GLY A 308 -13.01 2.47 11.43
C GLY A 308 -13.80 3.73 11.81
N THR A 309 -13.11 4.65 12.49
CA THR A 309 -13.70 5.90 13.02
C THR A 309 -12.95 7.16 12.58
N THR A 310 -11.74 7.00 12.07
CA THR A 310 -10.85 8.11 11.73
C THR A 310 -10.70 8.28 10.20
N ALA A 311 -10.81 9.52 9.72
CA ALA A 311 -10.79 9.85 8.29
C ALA A 311 -9.37 9.92 7.71
N GLY A 312 -9.24 9.73 6.39
CA GLY A 312 -7.99 9.77 5.65
C GLY A 312 -7.32 8.40 5.53
N LEU A 313 -6.81 8.08 4.35
CA LEU A 313 -5.93 6.95 4.10
C LEU A 313 -4.58 7.12 4.81
N LEU A 314 -3.79 6.05 4.88
CA LEU A 314 -2.44 6.10 5.42
C LEU A 314 -1.44 6.85 4.53
N GLY A 315 -1.70 6.92 3.22
CA GLY A 315 -0.89 7.70 2.29
C GLY A 315 -0.75 7.05 0.91
N PHE A 316 0.47 7.08 0.36
CA PHE A 316 0.76 6.71 -1.02
C PHE A 316 1.84 5.63 -1.15
N MET A 317 1.68 4.75 -2.15
CA MET A 317 2.74 3.89 -2.66
C MET A 317 2.98 4.13 -4.16
N PHE A 318 4.22 3.97 -4.62
CA PHE A 318 4.62 4.31 -5.98
C PHE A 318 5.21 3.13 -6.74
N TRP A 319 4.65 2.83 -7.92
CA TRP A 319 5.11 1.78 -8.82
C TRP A 319 5.84 2.36 -10.06
N ALA A 320 7.07 1.96 -10.39
CA ALA A 320 8.05 1.37 -9.50
C ALA A 320 9.37 2.12 -9.66
N ALA A 321 10.14 2.12 -8.57
CA ALA A 321 11.48 2.67 -8.54
C ALA A 321 12.44 1.78 -9.32
N GLU A 322 13.41 2.46 -9.93
CA GLU A 322 14.44 1.93 -10.80
C GLU A 322 13.86 1.33 -12.08
N LYS A 323 13.94 0.01 -12.30
CA LYS A 323 13.66 -0.59 -13.60
C LYS A 323 12.67 -1.75 -13.49
N PRO A 324 11.35 -1.51 -13.66
CA PRO A 324 10.35 -2.57 -13.54
C PRO A 324 10.27 -3.52 -14.74
N SER A 325 10.91 -3.19 -15.87
CA SER A 325 10.87 -4.00 -17.09
C SER A 325 12.15 -3.87 -17.90
N THR A 326 12.42 -4.87 -18.73
CA THR A 326 13.52 -4.80 -19.71
C THR A 326 13.29 -3.74 -20.78
N ARG A 327 12.07 -3.20 -20.88
CA ARG A 327 11.68 -2.13 -21.79
C ARG A 327 11.05 -0.98 -21.02
N GLY A 328 11.17 0.23 -21.57
CA GLY A 328 10.56 1.42 -21.00
C GLY A 328 11.57 2.31 -20.27
N VAL A 329 11.05 3.35 -19.64
CA VAL A 329 11.81 4.30 -18.85
C VAL A 329 12.10 3.74 -17.45
N THR A 330 13.16 4.26 -16.86
CA THR A 330 13.59 4.00 -15.48
C THR A 330 13.52 5.29 -14.68
N THR A 331 13.52 5.20 -13.34
CA THR A 331 13.74 6.36 -12.45
C THR A 331 15.21 6.61 -12.13
N ALA A 332 16.16 5.83 -12.66
CA ALA A 332 17.57 6.17 -12.58
C ALA A 332 17.85 7.47 -13.37
N PRO A 333 18.90 8.25 -13.03
CA PRO A 333 19.23 9.47 -13.75
C PRO A 333 19.26 9.28 -15.28
N PRO A 334 18.71 10.24 -16.05
CA PRO A 334 18.28 11.58 -15.63
C PRO A 334 16.81 11.68 -15.17
N ASN A 335 16.11 10.56 -14.96
CA ASN A 335 14.67 10.52 -14.67
C ASN A 335 14.36 10.40 -13.17
N SER A 336 15.22 10.95 -12.32
CA SER A 336 15.09 10.84 -10.87
C SER A 336 13.83 11.55 -10.35
N CYS A 337 13.31 11.10 -9.20
CA CYS A 337 11.97 11.47 -8.76
C CYS A 337 11.91 12.53 -7.63
N GLU A 338 12.97 13.30 -7.43
CA GLU A 338 13.01 14.35 -6.40
C GLU A 338 11.96 15.44 -6.66
N GLY A 339 11.70 15.78 -7.94
CA GLY A 339 10.74 16.83 -8.32
C GLY A 339 9.26 16.45 -8.19
N GLY A 340 8.95 15.17 -8.02
CA GLY A 340 7.60 14.63 -7.89
C GLY A 340 7.38 13.95 -6.54
N VAL A 341 8.05 12.82 -6.29
CA VAL A 341 7.95 12.10 -5.03
C VAL A 341 8.62 12.88 -3.90
N GLY A 342 9.83 13.40 -4.13
CA GLY A 342 10.52 14.22 -3.12
C GLY A 342 9.76 15.50 -2.76
N ALA A 343 9.30 16.25 -3.78
CA ALA A 343 8.48 17.44 -3.60
C ALA A 343 7.14 17.12 -2.92
N GLY A 344 6.51 15.98 -3.23
CA GLY A 344 5.30 15.49 -2.57
C GLY A 344 5.55 15.14 -1.11
N ALA A 345 6.68 14.51 -0.79
CA ALA A 345 7.07 14.20 0.58
C ALA A 345 7.23 15.47 1.42
N THR A 346 7.68 16.58 0.82
CA THR A 346 7.74 17.89 1.48
C THR A 346 6.36 18.52 1.60
N ALA A 347 5.55 18.51 0.54
CA ALA A 347 4.21 19.09 0.54
C ALA A 347 3.23 18.41 1.50
N PHE A 348 3.43 17.12 1.79
CA PHE A 348 2.63 16.34 2.72
C PHE A 348 3.25 16.19 4.11
N ASP A 349 4.37 16.87 4.39
CA ASP A 349 5.11 16.79 5.66
C ASP A 349 5.40 15.33 6.08
N VAL A 350 5.84 14.51 5.12
CA VAL A 350 6.01 13.06 5.34
C VAL A 350 7.03 12.80 6.47
N PRO A 351 6.63 12.08 7.53
CA PRO A 351 7.52 11.73 8.62
C PRO A 351 8.53 10.66 8.19
N VAL A 352 9.79 10.91 8.53
CA VAL A 352 10.91 9.98 8.41
C VAL A 352 11.65 9.95 9.75
N PRO A 353 11.78 8.79 10.41
CA PRO A 353 11.27 7.48 10.00
C PRO A 353 9.74 7.38 10.04
N MET A 354 9.19 6.32 9.42
CA MET A 354 7.76 6.01 9.46
C MET A 354 7.26 5.93 10.92
N PRO A 355 6.17 6.63 11.28
CA PRO A 355 5.61 6.63 12.63
C PRO A 355 4.79 5.36 12.90
N PRO A 356 4.39 5.10 14.17
CA PRO A 356 3.34 4.12 14.46
C PRO A 356 2.10 4.41 13.61
N LEU A 357 1.51 3.39 13.00
CA LEU A 357 0.33 3.57 12.15
C LEU A 357 -0.91 3.80 13.00
N ARG A 358 -1.78 4.67 12.52
CA ARG A 358 -3.08 4.88 13.14
C ARG A 358 -3.93 3.62 12.94
N GLN A 359 -4.66 3.20 13.97
CA GLN A 359 -5.27 1.86 14.02
C GLN A 359 -6.75 1.80 13.59
N GLY A 360 -7.44 2.94 13.53
CA GLY A 360 -8.86 3.02 13.19
C GLY A 360 -9.56 4.15 13.91
#